data_AF-A0A7S1QKB9-F1
#
_entry.id   AF-A0A7S1QKB9-F1
#
_cell.length_a   1.000
_cell.length_b   1.000
_cell.length_c   1.000
_cell.angle_alpha   90.00
_cell.angle_beta   90.00
_cell.angle_gamma   90.00
#
_symmetry.space_group_name_H-M   'P 1'
#
loop_
_entity.id
_entity.type
_entity.pdbx_description
1 polymer ?
#
loop_
_entity_poly.entity_id
_entity_poly.type
_entity_poly.pdbx_seq_one_letter_code
_entity_poly.pdbx_strand_id
1 'polypeptide(L)'
;CWFLVGAANPAKLLQAHVQCEVCKLAMKEARSVARNESIHEEEALSDLVEHLCSPSKKEGEWTTKLDIKRVAEADQLALERMGEPGKCRTECKAITASCAKATRGKEEDIVAMLQDNAGLAKLQNAVCEKPCKSKALPKLDAWADEAWEVDPDVAEKRMMDSLKGMPGMGNMQMFKPGEL
;
A
#
# COMPACT_ATOMS: atom_id res chain seq x y z
N CYS A 1 38.93 6.04 20.27
CA CYS A 1 37.90 5.58 19.31
C CYS A 1 36.58 6.26 19.62
N TRP A 2 36.25 7.36 18.95
CA TRP A 2 34.88 7.89 18.96
C TRP A 2 34.10 7.14 17.90
N PHE A 3 33.26 6.19 18.32
CA PHE A 3 32.22 5.66 17.45
C PHE A 3 31.17 6.75 17.28
N LEU A 4 31.14 7.36 16.10
CA LEU A 4 29.99 8.11 15.62
C LEU A 4 28.81 7.13 15.55
N VAL A 5 27.91 7.21 16.54
CA VAL A 5 26.59 6.60 16.45
C VAL A 5 25.85 7.41 15.38
N GLY A 6 25.91 6.95 14.14
CA GLY A 6 25.17 7.56 13.04
C GLY A 6 23.68 7.53 13.40
N ALA A 7 23.05 8.70 13.47
CA ALA A 7 21.60 8.81 13.66
C ALA A 7 20.90 7.92 12.62
N ALA A 8 20.05 6.99 13.08
CA ALA A 8 19.29 6.13 12.19
C ALA A 8 18.41 7.02 11.29
N ASN A 9 18.54 6.87 9.97
CA ASN A 9 17.67 7.55 9.02
C ASN A 9 16.20 7.18 9.35
N PRO A 10 15.30 8.16 9.64
CA PRO A 10 13.92 7.89 10.03
C PRO A 10 13.17 6.95 9.07
N ALA A 11 13.41 7.07 7.77
CA ALA A 11 12.79 6.20 6.78
C ALA A 11 13.26 4.74 6.89
N LYS A 12 14.56 4.51 7.19
CA LYS A 12 15.09 3.15 7.39
C LYS A 12 14.59 2.53 8.69
N LEU A 13 14.39 3.36 9.72
CA LEU A 13 13.81 2.94 10.99
C LEU A 13 12.35 2.49 10.77
N LEU A 14 11.52 3.32 10.14
CA LEU A 14 10.13 2.97 9.81
C LEU A 14 10.07 1.66 9.01
N GLN A 15 10.85 1.58 7.93
CA GLN A 15 10.93 0.38 7.11
C GLN A 15 11.23 -0.87 7.94
N ALA A 16 12.19 -0.84 8.85
CA ALA A 16 12.56 -2.01 9.65
C ALA A 16 11.40 -2.54 10.50
N HIS A 17 10.52 -1.65 10.99
CA HIS A 17 9.35 -2.02 11.78
C HIS A 17 8.21 -2.55 10.93
N VAL A 18 7.90 -1.89 9.81
CA VAL A 18 6.67 -2.20 9.06
C VAL A 18 6.87 -3.13 7.87
N GLN A 19 8.11 -3.45 7.46
CA GLN A 19 8.36 -4.17 6.19
C GLN A 19 7.61 -5.50 6.06
N CYS A 20 7.52 -6.27 7.15
CA CYS A 20 6.80 -7.54 7.14
C CYS A 20 5.30 -7.33 6.94
N GLU A 21 4.70 -6.40 7.68
CA GLU A 21 3.28 -6.12 7.61
C GLU A 21 2.89 -5.54 6.25
N VAL A 22 3.69 -4.58 5.74
CA VAL A 22 3.53 -4.02 4.39
C VAL A 22 3.58 -5.12 3.33
N CYS A 23 4.54 -6.06 3.41
CA CYS A 23 4.63 -7.15 2.45
C CYS A 23 3.35 -8.01 2.47
N LYS A 24 2.88 -8.39 3.65
CA LYS A 24 1.68 -9.21 3.81
C LYS A 24 0.44 -8.52 3.26
N LEU A 25 0.31 -7.21 3.51
CA LEU A 25 -0.76 -6.40 2.95
C LEU A 25 -0.65 -6.29 1.42
N ALA A 26 0.53 -6.01 0.88
CA ALA A 26 0.73 -5.94 -0.58
C ALA A 26 0.27 -7.22 -1.28
N MET A 27 0.61 -8.40 -0.73
CA MET A 27 0.16 -9.69 -1.29
C MET A 27 -1.35 -9.90 -1.16
N LYS A 28 -1.96 -9.40 -0.07
CA LYS A 28 -3.42 -9.42 0.10
C LYS A 28 -4.10 -8.52 -0.92
N GLU A 29 -3.56 -7.32 -1.16
CA GLU A 29 -4.12 -6.35 -2.11
C GLU A 29 -4.00 -6.87 -3.55
N ALA A 30 -2.80 -7.28 -3.98
CA ALA A 30 -2.59 -7.83 -5.33
C ALA A 30 -3.55 -9.00 -5.62
N ARG A 31 -3.66 -9.95 -4.68
CA ARG A 31 -4.59 -11.08 -4.83
C ARG A 31 -6.06 -10.65 -4.83
N SER A 32 -6.42 -9.66 -4.01
CA SER A 32 -7.80 -9.18 -3.94
C SER A 32 -8.20 -8.46 -5.23
N VAL A 33 -7.33 -7.60 -5.76
CA VAL A 33 -7.55 -6.91 -7.03
C VAL A 33 -7.66 -7.92 -8.18
N ALA A 34 -6.69 -8.82 -8.33
CA ALA A 34 -6.71 -9.85 -9.37
C ALA A 34 -8.02 -10.66 -9.37
N ARG A 35 -8.52 -11.04 -8.18
CA ARG A 35 -9.76 -11.83 -8.07
C ARG A 35 -11.03 -11.00 -8.25
N ASN A 36 -11.09 -9.82 -7.66
CA ASN A 36 -12.29 -8.97 -7.71
C ASN A 36 -12.51 -8.41 -9.12
N GLU A 37 -11.42 -8.11 -9.83
CA GLU A 37 -11.47 -7.62 -11.21
C GLU A 37 -11.39 -8.76 -12.24
N SER A 38 -11.32 -10.02 -11.80
CA SER A 38 -11.22 -11.22 -12.65
C SER A 38 -10.10 -11.13 -13.70
N ILE A 39 -8.93 -10.67 -13.26
CA ILE A 39 -7.75 -10.51 -14.10
C ILE A 39 -7.11 -11.89 -14.31
N HIS A 40 -7.03 -12.33 -15.57
CA HIS A 40 -6.43 -13.60 -15.95
C HIS A 40 -5.25 -13.44 -16.92
N GLU A 41 -5.21 -12.33 -17.65
CA GLU A 41 -4.16 -12.03 -18.62
C GLU A 41 -2.84 -11.71 -17.92
N GLU A 42 -1.74 -12.28 -18.42
CA GLU A 42 -0.40 -12.10 -17.86
C GLU A 42 0.03 -10.63 -17.85
N GLU A 43 -0.20 -9.92 -18.96
CA GLU A 43 0.16 -8.51 -19.11
C GLU A 43 -0.55 -7.65 -18.06
N ALA A 44 -1.85 -7.87 -17.83
CA ALA A 44 -2.61 -7.13 -16.83
C ALA A 44 -2.19 -7.47 -15.39
N LEU A 45 -1.78 -8.71 -15.12
CA LEU A 45 -1.21 -9.09 -13.82
C LEU A 45 0.19 -8.49 -13.62
N SER A 46 0.99 -8.40 -14.69
CA SER A 46 2.29 -7.73 -14.65
C SER A 46 2.12 -6.24 -14.32
N ASP A 47 1.19 -5.55 -14.99
CA ASP A 47 0.87 -4.14 -14.71
C ASP A 47 0.42 -3.95 -13.25
N LEU A 48 -0.44 -4.86 -12.76
CA LEU A 48 -0.88 -4.88 -11.36
C LEU A 48 0.32 -4.95 -10.40
N VAL A 49 1.25 -5.87 -10.64
CA VAL A 49 2.42 -6.09 -9.78
C VAL A 49 3.42 -4.93 -9.87
N GLU A 50 3.66 -4.40 -11.08
CA GLU A 50 4.55 -3.25 -11.30
C GLU A 50 4.07 -2.00 -10.54
N HIS A 51 2.76 -1.77 -10.54
CA HIS A 51 2.17 -0.57 -9.95
C HIS A 51 1.67 -0.75 -8.51
N LEU A 52 1.74 -1.98 -7.96
CA LEU A 52 1.25 -2.34 -6.62
C LEU A 52 1.78 -1.45 -5.48
N CYS A 53 2.99 -0.91 -5.62
CA CYS A 53 3.64 -0.09 -4.59
C CYS A 53 3.62 1.42 -4.91
N SER A 54 2.94 1.84 -5.99
CA SER A 54 2.93 3.23 -6.46
C SER A 54 1.67 3.97 -6.00
N PRO A 55 1.75 4.94 -5.08
CA PRO A 55 0.58 5.63 -4.53
C PRO A 55 -0.17 6.49 -5.56
N SER A 56 0.49 6.86 -6.66
CA SER A 56 -0.11 7.61 -7.78
C SER A 56 -0.86 6.73 -8.78
N LYS A 57 -0.77 5.40 -8.64
CA LYS A 57 -1.41 4.41 -9.50
C LYS A 57 -2.57 3.77 -8.74
N LYS A 58 -3.61 3.34 -9.45
CA LYS A 58 -4.81 2.74 -8.84
C LYS A 58 -4.45 1.50 -8.01
N GLU A 59 -3.53 0.70 -8.55
CA GLU A 59 -3.01 -0.55 -8.00
C GLU A 59 -2.27 -0.35 -6.67
N GLY A 60 -1.64 0.83 -6.49
CA GLY A 60 -0.86 1.17 -5.29
C GLY A 60 -1.52 2.19 -4.37
N GLU A 61 -2.70 2.72 -4.72
CA GLU A 61 -3.46 3.68 -3.90
C GLU A 61 -3.74 3.14 -2.48
N TRP A 62 -3.83 1.82 -2.29
CA TRP A 62 -4.01 1.24 -0.96
C TRP A 62 -2.95 1.68 0.06
N THR A 63 -1.73 2.03 -0.39
CA THR A 63 -0.65 2.54 0.46
C THR A 63 -0.96 3.91 1.06
N THR A 64 -1.83 4.71 0.43
CA THR A 64 -2.25 6.03 0.93
C THR A 64 -3.34 5.93 1.98
N LYS A 65 -3.86 4.72 2.28
CA LYS A 65 -4.87 4.47 3.32
C LYS A 65 -4.27 3.86 4.58
N LEU A 66 -2.95 3.91 4.72
CA LEU A 66 -2.21 3.30 5.81
C LEU A 66 -1.42 4.35 6.58
N ASP A 67 -1.59 4.33 7.89
CA ASP A 67 -0.86 5.14 8.85
C ASP A 67 0.06 4.26 9.71
N ILE A 68 1.14 4.81 10.27
CA ILE A 68 2.04 4.04 11.14
C ILE A 68 1.83 4.45 12.59
N LYS A 69 1.27 3.57 13.42
CA LYS A 69 1.04 3.82 14.84
C LYS A 69 2.01 3.08 15.75
N ARG A 70 2.37 3.71 16.86
CA ARG A 70 3.10 3.04 17.94
C ARG A 70 2.15 2.13 18.71
N VAL A 71 2.59 0.91 18.97
CA VAL A 71 1.88 -0.03 19.85
C VAL A 71 2.18 0.39 21.29
N ALA A 72 1.16 0.80 22.07
CA ALA A 72 1.37 1.43 23.37
C ALA A 72 2.23 0.62 24.36
N GLU A 73 2.21 -0.72 24.26
CA GLU A 73 2.90 -1.64 25.16
C GLU A 73 4.21 -2.21 24.57
N ALA A 74 4.57 -1.84 23.34
CA ALA A 74 5.76 -2.35 22.67
C ALA A 74 6.52 -1.21 21.98
N ASP A 75 7.85 -1.23 22.04
CA ASP A 75 8.69 -0.36 21.19
C ASP A 75 8.65 -0.84 19.73
N GLN A 76 7.45 -0.91 19.16
CA GLN A 76 7.11 -1.43 17.85
C GLN A 76 6.08 -0.52 17.19
N LEU A 77 6.18 -0.43 15.87
CA LEU A 77 5.20 0.24 15.03
C LEU A 77 4.33 -0.79 14.32
N ALA A 78 3.07 -0.47 14.13
CA ALA A 78 2.08 -1.26 13.40
C ALA A 78 1.35 -0.37 12.39
N LEU A 79 0.75 -0.97 11.37
CA LEU A 79 -0.05 -0.24 10.39
C LEU A 79 -1.50 -0.13 10.86
N GLU A 80 -2.06 1.07 10.74
CA GLU A 80 -3.49 1.33 10.91
C GLU A 80 -4.10 1.64 9.54
N ARG A 81 -5.27 1.06 9.25
CA ARG A 81 -6.00 1.37 8.02
C ARG A 81 -7.01 2.47 8.26
N MET A 82 -6.87 3.54 7.49
CA MET A 82 -7.75 4.70 7.50
C MET A 82 -8.88 4.55 6.47
N GLY A 83 -10.00 5.23 6.72
CA GLY A 83 -11.17 5.15 5.83
C GLY A 83 -10.97 5.87 4.49
N GLU A 84 -10.31 7.02 4.54
CA GLU A 84 -10.02 7.91 3.42
C GLU A 84 -8.53 7.88 3.08
N PRO A 85 -8.14 8.17 1.83
CA PRO A 85 -6.73 8.33 1.47
C PRO A 85 -6.13 9.59 2.11
N GLY A 86 -4.91 9.45 2.65
CA GLY A 86 -4.13 10.53 3.25
C GLY A 86 -3.04 11.05 2.34
N LYS A 87 -2.50 12.22 2.68
CA LYS A 87 -1.36 12.83 1.97
C LYS A 87 -0.13 11.94 2.07
N CYS A 88 0.52 11.69 0.94
CA CYS A 88 1.70 10.82 0.92
C CYS A 88 2.99 11.55 1.34
N ARG A 89 3.23 11.67 2.64
CA ARG A 89 4.44 12.27 3.23
C ARG A 89 5.40 11.20 3.76
N THR A 90 5.92 11.31 4.98
CA THR A 90 7.06 10.51 5.47
C THR A 90 6.67 9.05 5.66
N GLU A 91 5.55 8.80 6.33
CA GLU A 91 5.09 7.45 6.65
C GLU A 91 4.61 6.69 5.40
N CYS A 92 3.78 7.34 4.58
CA CYS A 92 3.40 6.81 3.27
C CYS A 92 4.62 6.49 2.38
N LYS A 93 5.63 7.36 2.34
CA LYS A 93 6.88 7.09 1.59
C LYS A 93 7.65 5.90 2.18
N ALA A 94 7.64 5.72 3.50
CA ALA A 94 8.24 4.56 4.14
C ALA A 94 7.49 3.26 3.81
N ILE A 95 6.15 3.30 3.76
CA ILE A 95 5.29 2.18 3.37
C ILE A 95 5.53 1.79 1.91
N THR A 96 5.45 2.75 0.98
CA THR A 96 5.65 2.50 -0.46
C THR A 96 7.05 1.95 -0.74
N ALA A 97 8.09 2.50 -0.10
CA ALA A 97 9.45 1.97 -0.20
C ALA A 97 9.60 0.58 0.46
N SER A 98 8.87 0.29 1.54
CA SER A 98 8.83 -1.05 2.15
C SER A 98 8.19 -2.07 1.23
N CYS A 99 7.10 -1.70 0.56
CA CYS A 99 6.41 -2.51 -0.43
C CYS A 99 7.36 -2.84 -1.59
N ALA A 100 7.93 -1.82 -2.23
CA ALA A 100 8.83 -1.99 -3.36
C ALA A 100 10.05 -2.85 -3.00
N LYS A 101 10.61 -2.66 -1.80
CA LYS A 101 11.72 -3.48 -1.32
C LYS A 101 11.33 -4.93 -1.04
N ALA A 102 10.08 -5.19 -0.63
CA ALA A 102 9.60 -6.53 -0.34
C ALA A 102 9.29 -7.34 -1.61
N THR A 103 8.83 -6.67 -2.66
CA THR A 103 8.48 -7.29 -3.95
C THR A 103 9.64 -7.34 -4.95
N ARG A 104 10.69 -6.51 -4.76
CA ARG A 104 11.84 -6.43 -5.66
C ARG A 104 12.46 -7.79 -5.99
N GLY A 105 12.55 -8.11 -7.27
CA GLY A 105 13.15 -9.35 -7.78
C GLY A 105 12.27 -10.58 -7.57
N LYS A 106 10.97 -10.38 -7.35
CA LYS A 106 9.95 -11.43 -7.18
C LYS A 106 8.70 -11.15 -8.03
N GLU A 107 8.76 -10.16 -8.91
CA GLU A 107 7.63 -9.66 -9.67
C GLU A 107 7.03 -10.78 -10.55
N GLU A 108 7.87 -11.48 -11.30
CA GLU A 108 7.48 -12.63 -12.14
C GLU A 108 6.88 -13.78 -11.29
N ASP A 109 7.48 -14.09 -10.13
CA ASP A 109 6.95 -15.10 -9.22
C ASP A 109 5.55 -14.72 -8.71
N ILE A 110 5.33 -13.44 -8.39
CA ILE A 110 4.02 -12.94 -7.95
C ILE A 110 3.01 -13.09 -9.09
N VAL A 111 3.35 -12.67 -10.31
CA VAL A 111 2.48 -12.80 -11.50
C VAL A 111 2.08 -14.26 -11.72
N ALA A 112 3.04 -15.17 -11.77
CA ALA A 112 2.78 -16.60 -11.98
C ALA A 112 1.87 -17.17 -10.88
N MET A 113 2.12 -16.81 -9.61
CA MET A 113 1.27 -17.26 -8.50
C MET A 113 -0.15 -16.68 -8.55
N LEU A 114 -0.33 -15.46 -9.06
CA LEU A 114 -1.65 -14.86 -9.26
C LEU A 114 -2.40 -15.55 -10.41
N GLN A 115 -1.73 -15.84 -11.54
CA GLN A 115 -2.29 -16.62 -12.65
C GLN A 115 -2.77 -18.00 -12.17
N ASP A 116 -1.95 -18.67 -11.37
CA ASP A 116 -2.26 -19.98 -10.76
C ASP A 116 -3.35 -19.90 -9.66
N ASN A 117 -3.92 -18.72 -9.39
CA ASN A 117 -4.90 -18.50 -8.33
C ASN A 117 -4.42 -18.97 -6.94
N ALA A 118 -3.13 -18.78 -6.65
CA ALA A 118 -2.54 -19.23 -5.40
C ALA A 118 -3.30 -18.69 -4.17
N GLY A 119 -3.38 -19.54 -3.13
CA GLY A 119 -3.92 -19.13 -1.83
C GLY A 119 -3.07 -18.02 -1.18
N LEU A 120 -3.71 -17.11 -0.45
CA LEU A 120 -3.03 -15.96 0.18
C LEU A 120 -1.84 -16.37 1.04
N ALA A 121 -1.98 -17.43 1.83
CA ALA A 121 -0.88 -17.93 2.68
C ALA A 121 0.32 -18.42 1.85
N LYS A 122 0.08 -19.11 0.73
CA LYS A 122 1.15 -19.57 -0.17
C LYS A 122 1.90 -18.36 -0.76
N LEU A 123 1.16 -17.36 -1.24
CA LEU A 123 1.71 -16.12 -1.80
C LEU A 123 2.53 -15.34 -0.76
N GLN A 124 1.98 -15.13 0.44
CA GLN A 124 2.69 -14.46 1.53
C GLN A 124 3.94 -15.23 1.98
N ASN A 125 3.88 -16.55 2.05
CA ASN A 125 5.06 -17.34 2.45
C ASN A 125 6.18 -17.26 1.41
N ALA A 126 5.86 -17.30 0.11
CA ALA A 126 6.87 -17.19 -0.95
C ALA A 126 7.52 -15.78 -1.00
N VAL A 127 6.70 -14.74 -0.84
CA VAL A 127 7.16 -13.36 -1.06
C VAL A 127 7.69 -12.74 0.24
N CYS A 128 7.02 -12.96 1.36
CA CYS A 128 7.28 -12.24 2.61
C CYS A 128 8.21 -12.95 3.59
N GLU A 129 8.74 -14.13 3.28
CA GLU A 129 9.66 -14.83 4.20
C GLU A 129 10.86 -13.96 4.62
N LYS A 130 11.55 -13.34 3.66
CA LYS A 130 12.70 -12.46 3.95
C LYS A 130 12.29 -11.15 4.65
N PRO A 131 11.28 -10.40 4.18
CA PRO A 131 10.73 -9.25 4.91
C PRO A 131 10.29 -9.52 6.34
N CYS A 132 9.80 -10.73 6.63
CA CYS A 132 9.28 -11.13 7.93
C CYS A 132 10.27 -11.87 8.82
N LYS A 133 11.48 -12.18 8.32
CA LYS A 133 12.54 -12.73 9.17
C LYS A 133 12.94 -11.67 10.20
N SER A 134 12.55 -11.93 11.44
CA SER A 134 12.76 -11.04 12.57
C SER A 134 14.24 -10.69 12.70
N LYS A 135 14.54 -9.40 12.60
CA LYS A 135 15.78 -8.79 13.06
C LYS A 135 15.46 -8.03 14.33
N ALA A 136 16.45 -7.85 15.21
CA ALA A 136 16.31 -6.92 16.32
C ALA A 136 15.86 -5.56 15.77
N LEU A 137 14.67 -5.13 16.17
CA LEU A 137 14.08 -3.88 15.69
C LEU A 137 14.88 -2.70 16.26
N PRO A 138 15.18 -1.68 15.45
CA PRO A 138 15.86 -0.49 15.94
C PRO A 138 14.98 0.24 16.95
N LYS A 139 15.60 0.85 17.96
CA LYS A 139 14.89 1.69 18.93
C LYS A 139 14.20 2.86 18.23
N LEU A 140 13.06 3.26 18.77
CA LEU A 140 12.20 4.30 18.22
C LEU A 140 12.51 5.71 18.79
N ASP A 141 13.71 5.92 19.35
CA ASP A 141 14.10 7.16 20.05
C ASP A 141 14.01 8.42 19.18
N ALA A 142 14.12 8.26 17.85
CA ALA A 142 14.12 9.35 16.87
C ALA A 142 12.83 9.42 16.02
N TRP A 143 11.83 8.58 16.28
CA TRP A 143 10.58 8.59 15.52
C TRP A 143 9.52 9.45 16.21
N ALA A 144 8.85 10.28 15.41
CA ALA A 144 7.69 11.05 15.80
C ALA A 144 6.54 10.70 14.84
N ASP A 145 5.35 10.50 15.41
CA ASP A 145 4.12 10.19 14.67
C ASP A 145 3.77 11.35 13.74
N GLU A 146 3.50 11.02 12.47
CA GLU A 146 3.00 11.99 11.53
C GLU A 146 1.47 12.09 11.66
N ALA A 147 0.92 13.28 11.89
CA ALA A 147 -0.52 13.44 12.00
C ALA A 147 -1.23 13.12 10.67
N TRP A 148 -2.22 12.24 10.72
CA TRP A 148 -3.02 11.88 9.56
C TRP A 148 -3.72 13.10 8.95
N GLU A 149 -3.53 13.30 7.65
CA GLU A 149 -4.14 14.40 6.90
C GLU A 149 -4.74 13.83 5.61
N VAL A 150 -6.05 13.94 5.44
CA VAL A 150 -6.75 13.47 4.24
C VAL A 150 -6.25 14.23 3.01
N ASP A 151 -6.05 13.50 1.92
CA ASP A 151 -5.76 14.09 0.62
C ASP A 151 -7.08 14.33 -0.14
N PRO A 152 -7.55 15.59 -0.24
CA PRO A 152 -8.86 15.88 -0.81
C PRO A 152 -8.96 15.49 -2.29
N ASP A 153 -7.88 15.62 -3.06
CA ASP A 153 -7.90 15.35 -4.50
C ASP A 153 -8.03 13.85 -4.76
N VAL A 154 -7.33 13.03 -3.98
CA VAL A 154 -7.41 11.56 -4.06
C VAL A 154 -8.76 11.06 -3.54
N ALA A 155 -9.26 11.66 -2.45
CA ALA A 155 -10.55 11.32 -1.88
C ALA A 155 -11.71 11.63 -2.85
N GLU A 156 -11.71 12.82 -3.46
CA GLU A 156 -12.71 13.22 -4.44
C GLU A 156 -12.68 12.32 -5.67
N LYS A 157 -11.49 12.05 -6.23
CA LYS A 157 -11.34 11.16 -7.38
C LYS A 157 -11.94 9.77 -7.10
N ARG A 158 -11.68 9.20 -5.92
CA ARG A 158 -12.24 7.91 -5.51
C ARG A 158 -13.76 7.93 -5.41
N MET A 159 -14.32 9.01 -4.87
CA MET A 159 -15.78 9.19 -4.82
C MET A 159 -16.37 9.23 -6.22
N MET A 160 -15.77 10.00 -7.14
CA MET A 160 -16.21 10.09 -8.54
C MET A 160 -16.11 8.76 -9.27
N ASP A 161 -15.04 8.00 -9.08
CA ASP A 161 -14.87 6.68 -9.71
C ASP A 161 -15.88 5.65 -9.17
N SER A 162 -16.22 5.74 -7.88
CA SER A 162 -17.28 4.91 -7.29
C SER A 162 -18.67 5.23 -7.87
N LEU A 163 -18.94 6.49 -8.18
CA LEU A 163 -20.21 6.93 -8.77
C LEU A 163 -20.37 6.48 -10.23
N LYS A 164 -19.29 6.49 -11.03
CA LYS A 164 -19.31 6.01 -12.43
C LYS A 164 -19.74 4.54 -12.57
N GLY A 165 -19.47 3.73 -11.54
CA GLY A 165 -19.82 2.31 -11.51
C GLY A 165 -21.26 2.00 -11.07
N MET A 166 -22.04 2.98 -10.62
CA MET A 166 -23.41 2.73 -10.16
C MET A 166 -24.40 2.61 -11.35
N PRO A 167 -25.15 1.49 -11.45
CA PRO A 167 -26.21 1.37 -12.46
C PRO A 167 -27.31 2.42 -12.22
N GLY A 168 -27.67 3.19 -13.24
CA GLY A 168 -28.77 4.16 -13.18
C GLY A 168 -28.40 5.63 -13.41
N MET A 169 -27.11 5.96 -13.55
CA MET A 169 -26.64 7.35 -13.71
C MET A 169 -26.48 7.81 -15.18
N GLY A 170 -26.82 6.96 -16.16
CA GLY A 170 -26.67 7.23 -17.59
C GLY A 170 -27.66 8.22 -18.23
N ASN A 171 -28.62 8.76 -17.48
CA ASN A 171 -29.71 9.61 -18.01
C ASN A 171 -29.76 11.03 -17.45
N MET A 172 -28.72 11.52 -16.77
CA MET A 172 -28.65 12.94 -16.40
C MET A 172 -28.34 13.80 -17.64
N GLN A 173 -29.39 14.21 -18.37
CA GLN A 173 -29.29 15.28 -19.35
C GLN A 173 -29.05 16.59 -18.59
N MET A 174 -27.87 17.18 -18.78
CA MET A 174 -27.64 18.57 -18.35
C MET A 174 -28.50 19.49 -19.22
N PHE A 175 -29.63 19.94 -18.70
CA PHE A 175 -30.37 21.03 -19.31
C PHE A 175 -29.59 22.33 -19.12
N LYS A 176 -29.27 23.00 -20.23
CA LYS A 176 -28.66 24.33 -20.19
C LYS A 176 -29.70 25.33 -19.65
N PRO A 177 -29.32 26.23 -18.74
CA PRO A 177 -30.21 27.31 -18.34
C PRO A 177 -30.60 28.16 -19.56
N GLY A 178 -31.89 28.16 -19.92
CA GLY A 178 -32.41 29.01 -21.00
C GLY A 178 -33.33 28.36 -22.04
N GLU A 179 -33.67 27.07 -21.91
CA GLU A 179 -34.67 26.42 -22.77
C GLU A 179 -35.91 26.04 -21.93
N LEU A 180 -36.86 26.99 -21.80
CA LEU A 180 -38.25 26.78 -21.40
C LEU A 180 -39.16 27.59 -22.33
#